data_AF-A0AAN2FH75-F1
#
_entry.id   AF-A0AAN2FH75-F1
#
_cell.length_a   1.000
_cell.length_b   1.000
_cell.length_c   1.000
_cell.angle_alpha   90.00
_cell.angle_beta   90.00
_cell.angle_gamma   90.00
#
_symmetry.space_group_name_H-M   'P 1'
#
loop_
_entity.id
_entity.type
_entity.pdbx_description
1 polymer ?
#
loop_
_entity_poly.entity_id
_entity_poly.type
_entity_poly.pdbx_seq_one_letter_code
_entity_poly.pdbx_strand_id
1 'polypeptide(L)'
;MQSVRLMGDGYEPHVTQEEGKLTYSLPVDSGFISYEFAFEISRHDLDILLSDDYRRAVLEITAHTLLQRSTLKGYDHFTQKDFDKLVTITLHSTPDFLQTFISQINHEHHIVIEHYVKEIMDRRSASQ
;
A
#
# COMPACT_ATOMS: atom_id res chain seq x y z
N MET A 1 -12.84 21.17 -10.06
CA MET A 1 -13.39 20.71 -8.78
C MET A 1 -12.23 20.32 -7.87
N GLN A 2 -12.38 20.42 -6.55
CA GLN A 2 -11.26 20.30 -5.61
C GLN A 2 -11.15 18.85 -5.13
N SER A 3 -10.00 18.21 -5.38
CA SER A 3 -9.65 16.92 -4.79
C SER A 3 -9.42 17.12 -3.28
N VAL A 4 -10.05 16.27 -2.46
CA VAL A 4 -9.91 16.31 -0.99
C VAL A 4 -9.01 15.18 -0.56
N ARG A 5 -7.91 15.50 0.12
CA ARG A 5 -7.01 14.51 0.74
C ARG A 5 -7.62 14.02 2.05
N LEU A 6 -7.78 12.70 2.17
CA LEU A 6 -8.43 12.04 3.30
C LEU A 6 -7.46 11.21 4.15
N MET A 7 -6.32 10.84 3.58
CA MET A 7 -5.26 10.10 4.28
C MET A 7 -3.92 10.45 3.67
N GLY A 8 -2.91 10.52 4.53
CA GLY A 8 -1.49 10.50 4.18
C GLY A 8 -0.96 11.84 3.68
N ASP A 9 0.24 12.21 4.14
CA ASP A 9 0.89 13.49 3.82
C ASP A 9 2.32 13.32 3.29
N GLY A 10 2.77 14.25 2.44
CA GLY A 10 4.12 14.23 1.90
C GLY A 10 4.41 13.00 1.03
N TYR A 11 5.51 12.31 1.31
CA TYR A 11 6.02 11.17 0.53
C TYR A 11 5.65 9.82 1.17
N GLU A 12 4.35 9.63 1.39
CA GLU A 12 3.75 8.38 1.85
C GLU A 12 2.49 8.08 1.02
N PRO A 13 1.99 6.83 1.01
CA PRO A 13 0.73 6.56 0.36
C PRO A 13 -0.41 7.41 0.92
N HIS A 14 -1.22 7.91 0.01
CA HIS A 14 -2.29 8.84 0.32
C HIS A 14 -3.60 8.46 -0.34
N VAL A 15 -4.70 8.91 0.24
CA VAL A 15 -6.03 8.73 -0.33
C VAL A 15 -6.63 10.09 -0.63
N THR A 16 -7.09 10.27 -1.87
CA THR A 16 -7.85 11.44 -2.29
C THR A 16 -9.27 11.06 -2.70
N GLN A 17 -10.21 11.98 -2.50
CA GLN A 17 -11.57 11.89 -3.02
C GLN A 17 -11.79 12.92 -4.12
N GLU A 18 -12.24 12.46 -5.28
CA GLU A 18 -12.65 13.28 -6.41
C GLU A 18 -13.93 12.70 -7.01
N GLU A 19 -14.96 13.53 -7.20
CA GLU A 19 -16.25 13.12 -7.80
C GLU A 19 -16.91 11.89 -7.12
N GLY A 20 -16.70 11.75 -5.80
CA GLY A 20 -17.22 10.62 -5.02
C GLY A 20 -16.39 9.35 -5.10
N LYS A 21 -15.37 9.31 -5.97
CA LYS A 21 -14.42 8.21 -6.11
C LYS A 21 -13.23 8.40 -5.18
N LEU A 22 -12.81 7.31 -4.54
CA LEU A 22 -11.63 7.28 -3.68
C LEU A 22 -10.47 6.63 -4.44
N THR A 23 -9.32 7.29 -4.43
CA THR A 23 -8.10 6.82 -5.07
C THR A 23 -7.01 6.71 -4.03
N TYR A 24 -6.46 5.51 -3.85
CA TYR A 24 -5.22 5.26 -3.13
C TYR A 24 -4.07 5.46 -4.10
N SER A 25 -3.14 6.34 -3.73
CA SER A 25 -1.96 6.64 -4.51
C SER A 25 -0.70 6.31 -3.71
N LEU A 26 0.30 5.74 -4.37
CA LEU A 26 1.55 5.32 -3.76
C LEU A 26 2.74 5.74 -4.63
N PRO A 27 3.60 6.63 -4.13
CA PRO A 27 4.89 6.88 -4.76
C PRO A 27 5.80 5.65 -4.62
N VAL A 28 6.48 5.27 -5.71
CA VAL A 28 7.40 4.13 -5.77
C VAL A 28 8.69 4.55 -6.45
N ASP A 29 9.81 4.43 -5.74
CA ASP A 29 11.12 4.77 -6.28
C ASP A 29 11.87 3.53 -6.79
N SER A 30 12.34 3.60 -8.04
CA SER A 30 13.23 2.60 -8.62
C SER A 30 14.73 2.95 -8.48
N GLY A 31 15.06 4.00 -7.72
CA GLY A 31 16.42 4.56 -7.62
C GLY A 31 16.88 5.38 -8.83
N PHE A 32 16.20 5.25 -9.98
CA PHE A 32 16.45 6.03 -11.19
C PHE A 32 15.24 6.85 -11.64
N ILE A 33 14.03 6.34 -11.38
CA ILE A 33 12.76 6.94 -11.76
C ILE A 33 11.77 6.76 -10.59
N SER A 34 11.06 7.83 -10.25
CA SER A 34 9.92 7.81 -9.34
C SER A 34 8.63 7.59 -10.14
N TYR A 35 7.80 6.66 -9.69
CA TYR A 35 6.50 6.35 -10.25
C TYR A 35 5.42 6.73 -9.25
N GLU A 36 4.30 7.27 -9.72
CA GLU A 36 3.10 7.45 -8.92
C GLU A 36 2.05 6.44 -9.39
N PHE A 37 1.74 5.46 -8.56
CA PHE A 37 0.68 4.50 -8.86
C PHE A 37 -0.61 4.94 -8.18
N ALA A 38 -1.74 4.73 -8.85
CA ALA A 38 -3.05 5.13 -8.36
C ALA A 38 -4.07 4.02 -8.62
N PHE A 39 -4.81 3.65 -7.58
CA PHE A 39 -5.81 2.58 -7.62
C PHE A 39 -7.09 3.02 -6.93
N GLU A 40 -8.23 2.59 -7.44
CA GLU A 40 -9.51 2.84 -6.79
C GLU A 40 -9.60 2.02 -5.50
N ILE A 41 -10.21 2.61 -4.45
CA ILE A 41 -10.57 1.90 -3.23
C ILE A 41 -12.01 2.20 -2.83
N SER A 42 -12.58 1.35 -2.00
CA SER A 42 -13.88 1.57 -1.38
C SER A 42 -13.77 2.44 -0.12
N ARG A 43 -14.93 2.93 0.35
CA ARG A 43 -15.00 3.63 1.63
C ARG A 43 -14.61 2.71 2.80
N HIS A 44 -14.96 1.43 2.72
CA HIS A 44 -14.64 0.45 3.75
C HIS A 44 -13.13 0.25 3.88
N ASP A 45 -12.41 0.23 2.75
CA ASP A 45 -10.94 0.16 2.74
C ASP A 45 -10.33 1.37 3.45
N LEU A 46 -10.83 2.57 3.14
CA LEU A 46 -10.37 3.81 3.79
C LEU A 46 -10.61 3.78 5.31
N ASP A 47 -11.77 3.30 5.77
CA ASP A 47 -12.07 3.24 7.19
C ASP A 47 -11.09 2.30 7.94
N ILE A 48 -10.65 1.20 7.32
CA ILE A 48 -9.60 0.32 7.89
C ILE A 48 -8.24 1.00 7.85
N LEU A 49 -7.87 1.63 6.73
CA LEU A 49 -6.60 2.34 6.61
C LEU A 49 -6.42 3.44 7.66
N LEU A 50 -7.52 4.11 8.05
CA LEU A 50 -7.52 5.15 9.08
C LEU A 50 -7.55 4.61 10.52
N SER A 51 -7.94 3.34 10.72
CA SER A 51 -8.16 2.77 12.06
C SER A 51 -7.14 1.68 12.45
N ASP A 52 -6.43 1.11 11.48
CA ASP A 52 -5.46 0.02 11.69
C ASP A 52 -4.12 0.38 11.03
N ASP A 53 -3.24 1.01 11.81
CA ASP A 53 -1.91 1.44 11.36
C ASP A 53 -1.03 0.27 10.90
N TYR A 54 -1.20 -0.91 11.51
CA TYR A 54 -0.44 -2.10 11.15
C TYR A 54 -0.84 -2.55 9.74
N ARG A 55 -2.14 -2.72 9.47
CA ARG A 55 -2.63 -3.08 8.13
C ARG A 55 -2.29 -2.03 7.09
N ARG A 56 -2.39 -0.74 7.43
CA ARG A 56 -1.96 0.36 6.56
C ARG A 56 -0.48 0.25 6.21
N ALA A 57 0.38 -0.02 7.18
CA ALA A 57 1.81 -0.19 6.97
C ALA A 57 2.14 -1.45 6.14
N VAL A 58 1.46 -2.57 6.41
CA VAL A 58 1.62 -3.81 5.62
C VAL A 58 1.21 -3.57 4.16
N LEU A 59 0.08 -2.92 3.90
CA LEU A 59 -0.33 -2.59 2.53
C LEU A 59 0.72 -1.70 1.84
N GLU A 60 1.23 -0.66 2.51
CA GLU A 60 2.26 0.22 1.94
C GLU A 60 3.47 -0.56 1.45
N ILE A 61 4.12 -1.33 2.32
CA ILE A 61 5.38 -2.00 1.96
C ILE A 61 5.16 -3.14 0.97
N THR A 62 4.06 -3.89 1.10
CA THR A 62 3.75 -4.99 0.16
C THR A 62 3.39 -4.45 -1.22
N ALA A 63 2.55 -3.41 -1.30
CA ALA A 63 2.24 -2.74 -2.56
C ALA A 63 3.50 -2.16 -3.19
N HIS A 64 4.33 -1.45 -2.43
CA HIS A 64 5.58 -0.89 -2.92
C HIS A 64 6.49 -1.96 -3.52
N THR A 65 6.68 -3.09 -2.81
CA THR A 65 7.50 -4.21 -3.26
C THR A 65 7.01 -4.81 -4.58
N LEU A 66 5.69 -5.02 -4.71
CA LEU A 66 5.09 -5.61 -5.91
C LEU A 66 5.11 -4.63 -7.10
N LEU A 67 4.78 -3.35 -6.86
CA LEU A 67 4.77 -2.31 -7.88
C LEU A 67 6.18 -2.04 -8.41
N GLN A 68 7.16 -1.91 -7.53
CA GLN A 68 8.55 -1.70 -7.93
C GLN A 68 9.02 -2.83 -8.84
N ARG A 69 8.70 -4.09 -8.51
CA ARG A 69 9.03 -5.25 -9.35
C ARG A 69 8.34 -5.20 -10.73
N SER A 70 7.09 -4.74 -10.78
CA SER A 70 6.34 -4.60 -12.05
C SER A 70 6.94 -3.57 -13.01
N THR A 71 7.78 -2.64 -12.52
CA THR A 71 8.50 -1.68 -13.38
C THR A 71 9.70 -2.30 -14.10
N LEU A 72 10.15 -3.48 -13.69
CA LEU A 72 11.31 -4.15 -14.26
C LEU A 72 10.94 -4.89 -15.55
N LYS A 73 11.83 -4.83 -16.55
CA LYS A 73 11.63 -5.49 -17.85
C LYS A 73 11.47 -7.01 -17.66
N GLY A 74 10.40 -7.57 -18.24
CA GLY A 74 10.10 -9.00 -18.20
C GLY A 74 9.13 -9.41 -17.10
N TYR A 75 8.65 -8.46 -16.29
CA TYR A 75 7.56 -8.68 -15.35
C TYR A 75 6.22 -8.19 -15.91
N ASP A 76 5.15 -8.82 -15.43
CA ASP A 76 3.79 -8.41 -15.76
C ASP A 76 3.45 -7.07 -15.11
N HIS A 77 2.56 -6.33 -15.77
CA HIS A 77 2.07 -5.04 -15.25
C HIS A 77 1.16 -5.29 -14.05
N PHE A 78 1.35 -4.51 -12.99
CA PHE A 78 0.48 -4.56 -11.83
C PHE A 78 -0.85 -3.87 -12.13
N THR A 79 -1.96 -4.60 -12.04
CA THR A 79 -3.29 -4.10 -12.43
C THR A 79 -4.15 -3.72 -11.23
N GLN A 80 -5.26 -2.99 -11.45
CA GLN A 80 -6.29 -2.75 -10.42
C GLN A 80 -6.76 -4.07 -9.79
N LYS A 81 -6.95 -5.13 -10.58
CA LYS A 81 -7.37 -6.44 -10.05
C LYS A 81 -6.36 -7.04 -9.09
N ASP A 82 -5.07 -6.80 -9.30
CA ASP A 82 -4.02 -7.28 -8.40
C ASP A 82 -3.96 -6.44 -7.14
N PHE A 83 -4.20 -5.13 -7.26
CA PHE A 83 -4.39 -4.25 -6.12
C PHE A 83 -5.62 -4.64 -5.27
N ASP A 84 -6.75 -4.94 -5.89
CA ASP A 84 -7.99 -5.34 -5.18
C ASP A 84 -7.77 -6.63 -4.36
N LYS A 85 -7.02 -7.59 -4.91
CA LYS A 85 -6.61 -8.79 -4.17
C LYS A 85 -5.70 -8.43 -3.00
N LEU A 86 -4.72 -7.56 -3.23
CA LEU A 86 -3.80 -7.13 -2.19
C LEU A 86 -4.55 -6.43 -1.05
N VAL A 87 -5.50 -5.54 -1.35
CA VAL A 87 -6.39 -4.90 -0.38
C VAL A 87 -7.23 -5.93 0.38
N THR A 88 -7.83 -6.89 -0.32
CA THR A 88 -8.61 -7.98 0.31
C THR A 88 -7.76 -8.74 1.32
N ILE A 89 -6.52 -9.08 0.96
CA ILE A 89 -5.62 -9.85 1.82
C ILE A 89 -5.11 -8.99 2.97
N THR A 90 -4.68 -7.75 2.73
CA THR A 90 -4.02 -6.91 3.73
C THR A 90 -5.01 -6.25 4.69
N LEU A 91 -6.13 -5.73 4.19
CA LEU A 91 -7.08 -4.97 4.98
C LEU A 91 -8.18 -5.84 5.59
N HIS A 92 -8.65 -6.87 4.88
CA HIS A 92 -9.90 -7.57 5.24
C HIS A 92 -9.72 -9.00 5.75
N SER A 93 -8.54 -9.61 5.56
CA SER A 93 -8.32 -10.99 5.98
C SER A 93 -8.16 -11.14 7.49
N THR A 94 -8.29 -12.37 7.99
CA THR A 94 -7.99 -12.68 9.39
C THR A 94 -6.50 -12.48 9.69
N PRO A 95 -6.12 -12.23 10.95
CA PRO A 95 -4.71 -12.09 11.32
C PRO A 95 -3.84 -13.27 10.88
N ASP A 96 -4.30 -14.51 11.04
CA ASP A 96 -3.55 -15.71 10.66
C ASP A 96 -3.30 -15.79 9.15
N PHE A 97 -4.31 -15.40 8.35
CA PHE A 97 -4.18 -15.37 6.90
C PHE A 97 -3.20 -14.27 6.47
N LEU A 98 -3.28 -13.10 7.09
CA LEU A 98 -2.36 -11.99 6.84
C LEU A 98 -0.91 -12.38 7.16
N GLN A 99 -0.66 -13.06 8.29
CA GLN A 99 0.68 -13.53 8.65
C GLN A 99 1.23 -14.57 7.66
N THR A 100 0.37 -15.46 7.17
CA THR A 100 0.74 -16.43 6.12
C THR A 100 1.13 -15.72 4.83
N PHE A 101 0.36 -14.72 4.42
CA PHE A 101 0.65 -13.91 3.24
C PHE A 101 1.98 -13.13 3.39
N ILE A 102 2.21 -12.50 4.55
CA ILE A 102 3.46 -11.79 4.83
C ILE A 102 4.65 -12.74 4.72
N SER A 103 4.55 -13.93 5.30
CA SER A 103 5.60 -14.97 5.22
C SER A 103 5.89 -15.38 3.77
N GLN A 104 4.86 -15.48 2.93
CA GLN A 104 5.01 -15.77 1.51
C GLN A 104 5.74 -14.64 0.77
N ILE A 105 5.34 -13.38 0.98
CA ILE A 105 6.02 -12.22 0.36
C ILE A 105 7.48 -12.14 0.79
N ASN A 106 7.76 -12.33 2.09
CA ASN A 106 9.13 -12.37 2.62
C ASN A 106 9.99 -13.40 1.87
N HIS A 107 9.45 -14.59 1.64
CA HIS A 107 10.15 -15.66 0.93
C HIS A 107 10.34 -15.36 -0.56
N GLU A 108 9.26 -14.96 -1.26
CA GLU A 108 9.27 -14.76 -2.72
C GLU A 108 10.08 -13.54 -3.17
N HIS A 109 10.16 -12.53 -2.32
CA HIS A 109 10.83 -11.26 -2.63
C HIS A 109 12.11 -11.03 -1.83
N HIS A 110 12.52 -11.98 -0.99
CA HIS A 110 13.71 -11.89 -0.13
C HIS A 110 13.75 -10.59 0.69
N ILE A 111 12.61 -10.25 1.29
CA ILE A 111 12.39 -9.04 2.09
C ILE A 111 11.96 -9.43 3.51
N VAL A 112 12.05 -8.49 4.46
CA VAL A 112 11.53 -8.63 5.82
C VAL A 112 10.46 -7.56 6.05
N ILE A 113 9.22 -7.85 5.65
CA ILE A 113 8.08 -6.92 5.70
C ILE A 113 7.88 -6.36 7.11
N GLU A 114 8.01 -7.18 8.15
CA GLU A 114 7.81 -6.78 9.55
C GLU A 114 8.79 -5.69 10.00
N HIS A 115 10.03 -5.72 9.48
CA HIS A 115 11.01 -4.68 9.77
C HIS A 115 10.56 -3.33 9.21
N TYR A 116 10.14 -3.30 7.94
CA TYR A 116 9.65 -2.08 7.30
C TYR A 116 8.32 -1.60 7.86
N VAL A 117 7.41 -2.51 8.24
CA VAL A 117 6.16 -2.15 8.92
C VAL A 117 6.48 -1.35 10.19
N LYS A 118 7.43 -1.84 10.99
CA LYS A 118 7.87 -1.13 12.19
C LYS A 118 8.45 0.25 11.85
N GLU A 119 9.32 0.35 10.85
CA GLU A 119 9.89 1.65 10.43
C GLU A 119 8.82 2.65 9.95
N ILE A 120 7.84 2.17 9.18
CA ILE A 120 6.72 2.99 8.70
C ILE A 120 5.89 3.51 9.87
N MET A 121 5.55 2.64 10.82
CA MET A 121 4.78 3.03 12.01
C MET A 121 5.56 4.00 12.91
N ASP A 122 6.86 3.77 13.10
CA ASP A 122 7.74 4.66 13.87
C ASP A 122 7.82 6.06 13.20
N ARG A 123 7.96 6.12 11.87
CA ARG A 123 7.97 7.37 11.09
C ARG A 123 6.68 8.17 11.23
N ARG A 124 5.52 7.51 11.16
CA ARG A 124 4.21 8.17 11.29
C ARG A 124 3.99 8.70 12.70
N SER A 125 4.36 7.92 13.71
CA SER A 125 4.27 8.32 15.12
C SER A 125 5.12 9.55 15.44
N ALA A 126 6.27 9.71 14.75
CA ALA A 126 7.14 10.87 14.90
C ALA A 126 6.66 12.13 14.13
N SER A 127 5.69 11.97 13.22
CA SER A 127 5.14 13.05 12.39
C SER A 127 3.79 13.59 12.91
N GLN A 128 3.23 12.97 13.97
CA GLN A 128 2.04 13.41 14.70
C GLN A 128 2.40 14.37 15.84
#